data_AF-A0ABD2NZM0-F1
#
_entry.id   AF-A0ABD2NZM0-F1
#
_cell.length_a   1.000
_cell.length_b   1.000
_cell.length_c   1.000
_cell.angle_alpha   90.00
_cell.angle_beta   90.00
_cell.angle_gamma   90.00
#
_symmetry.space_group_name_H-M   'P 1'
#
loop_
_entity.id
_entity.type
_entity.pdbx_description
1 polymer ?
#
loop_
_entity_poly.entity_id
_entity_poly.type
_entity_poly.pdbx_seq_one_letter_code
_entity_poly.pdbx_strand_id
1 'polypeptide(L)' 'MMISVKKYRWQCIECKCCSVCGNSDNDDQLLFCDDCDRGYHMYCLSPPLENPPEGSWSCKLCIDLFHK' A
#
# COMPACT_ATOMS: atom_id res chain seq x y z
N MET A 1 -6.75 -12.85 -4.55
CA MET A 1 -6.97 -12.73 -6.02
C MET A 1 -6.55 -11.32 -6.37
N MET A 2 -5.37 -11.12 -6.95
CA MET A 2 -4.78 -9.79 -7.25
C MET A 2 -5.80 -8.84 -7.89
N ILE A 3 -6.22 -7.82 -7.12
CA ILE A 3 -7.29 -6.89 -7.49
C ILE A 3 -6.69 -5.76 -8.31
N SER A 4 -6.35 -6.22 -9.51
CA SER A 4 -5.83 -5.56 -10.69
C SER A 4 -5.53 -4.06 -10.55
N VAL A 5 -4.24 -3.78 -10.63
CA VAL A 5 -3.59 -2.52 -11.01
C VAL A 5 -4.23 -1.79 -12.20
N LYS A 6 -5.07 -2.49 -12.98
CA LYS A 6 -5.85 -1.93 -14.09
C LYS A 6 -7.01 -1.01 -13.65
N LYS A 7 -7.46 -1.06 -12.39
CA LYS A 7 -8.61 -0.26 -11.90
C LYS A 7 -8.26 1.18 -11.52
N TYR A 8 -6.99 1.55 -11.46
CA TYR A 8 -6.52 2.88 -11.07
C TYR A 8 -5.21 3.21 -11.79
N ARG A 9 -4.69 4.42 -11.61
CA ARG A 9 -3.39 4.83 -12.12
C ARG A 9 -2.28 4.14 -11.34
N TRP A 10 -1.98 2.91 -11.73
CA TRP A 10 -0.83 2.19 -11.21
C TRP A 10 0.47 2.94 -11.51
N GLN A 11 1.35 2.95 -10.53
CA GLN A 11 2.70 3.52 -10.62
C GLN A 11 3.70 2.37 -10.58
N CYS A 12 4.82 2.46 -11.31
CA CYS A 12 5.91 1.50 -11.15
C CYS A 12 6.55 1.62 -9.75
N ILE A 13 7.45 0.69 -9.41
CA ILE A 13 8.14 0.65 -8.11
C ILE A 13 8.88 1.97 -7.84
N GLU A 14 9.57 2.53 -8.84
CA GLU A 14 10.33 3.78 -8.71
C GLU A 14 9.46 5.04 -8.63
N CYS A 15 8.21 4.98 -9.09
CA CYS A 15 7.27 6.11 -9.05
C CYS A 15 6.22 5.95 -7.96
N LYS A 16 6.34 4.94 -7.08
CA LYS A 16 5.31 4.65 -6.10
C LYS A 16 5.26 5.76 -5.06
N CYS A 17 4.08 6.33 -4.90
CA CYS A 17 3.83 7.30 -3.83
C CYS A 17 2.94 6.68 -2.76
N CYS A 18 3.08 7.17 -1.53
CA CYS A 18 2.13 6.86 -0.48
C CYS A 18 0.76 7.42 -0.84
N SER A 19 -0.27 6.57 -0.77
CA SER A 19 -1.66 6.97 -1.07
C SER A 19 -2.28 7.87 0.01
N VAL A 20 -1.58 8.10 1.14
CA VAL A 20 -2.02 8.95 2.25
C VAL A 20 -1.37 10.32 2.18
N CYS A 21 -0.03 10.40 2.10
CA CYS A 21 0.70 11.68 2.11
C CYS A 21 1.07 12.18 0.69
N GLY A 22 1.01 11.32 -0.33
CA GLY A 22 1.35 11.66 -1.71
C GLY A 22 2.86 11.70 -2.02
N ASN A 23 3.73 11.52 -1.02
CA ASN A 23 5.18 11.55 -1.19
C ASN A 23 5.74 10.16 -1.50
N SER A 24 6.89 10.14 -2.19
CA SER A 24 7.71 8.95 -2.48
C SER A 24 8.99 8.88 -1.65
N ASP A 25 9.15 9.78 -0.67
CA ASP A 25 10.29 9.81 0.26
C ASP A 25 10.18 8.68 1.31
N ASN A 26 11.26 8.29 2.00
CA ASN A 26 11.29 7.15 2.94
C ASN A 26 10.75 5.85 2.32
N ASP A 27 11.33 5.45 1.18
CA ASP A 27 10.94 4.22 0.46
C ASP A 27 11.15 2.94 1.29
N ASP A 28 12.14 2.94 2.18
CA ASP A 28 12.38 1.88 3.17
C ASP A 28 11.19 1.63 4.12
N GLN A 29 10.33 2.62 4.34
CA GLN A 29 9.11 2.50 5.15
C GLN A 29 7.83 2.47 4.29
N LEU A 30 7.94 2.34 2.97
CA LEU A 30 6.81 2.33 2.05
C LEU A 30 6.36 0.89 1.75
N LEU A 31 5.22 0.49 2.31
CA LEU A 31 4.62 -0.83 2.07
C LEU A 31 3.82 -0.86 0.78
N PHE A 32 3.90 -1.99 0.07
CA PHE A 32 3.08 -2.28 -1.09
C PHE A 32 1.99 -3.28 -0.72
N CYS A 33 0.75 -2.93 -1.04
CA CYS A 33 -0.40 -3.83 -0.85
C CYS A 33 -0.31 -5.02 -1.82
N ASP A 34 -0.39 -6.25 -1.33
CA ASP A 34 -0.31 -7.45 -2.18
C ASP A 34 -1.51 -7.57 -3.15
N ASP A 35 -2.67 -7.00 -2.79
CA ASP A 35 -3.87 -7.05 -3.63
C ASP A 35 -3.94 -5.94 -4.68
N CYS A 36 -3.42 -4.74 -4.38
CA CYS A 36 -3.56 -3.57 -5.27
C CYS A 36 -2.26 -2.78 -5.47
N ASP A 37 -1.11 -3.27 -5.05
CA ASP A 37 0.19 -2.67 -5.35
C ASP A 37 0.29 -1.16 -5.05
N ARG A 38 -0.57 -0.64 -4.16
CA ARG A 38 -0.57 0.77 -3.74
C ARG A 38 0.43 0.94 -2.63
N GLY A 39 1.18 2.03 -2.66
CA GLY A 39 2.15 2.41 -1.64
C GLY A 39 1.49 3.03 -0.42
N TYR A 40 1.92 2.64 0.77
CA TYR A 40 1.53 3.25 2.03
C TYR A 40 2.73 3.27 2.99
N HIS A 41 3.09 4.45 3.50
CA HIS A 41 4.09 4.50 4.56
C HIS A 41 3.56 3.86 5.83
N MET A 42 4.41 3.10 6.50
CA MET A 42 4.09 2.43 7.75
C MET A 42 3.58 3.41 8.82
N TYR A 43 4.17 4.59 8.90
CA TYR A 43 3.76 5.66 9.80
C TYR A 43 2.53 6.45 9.32
N CYS A 44 2.18 6.39 8.03
CA CYS A 44 0.96 7.00 7.50
C CYS A 44 -0.28 6.10 7.69
N LEU A 45 -0.09 4.84 8.08
CA LEU A 45 -1.19 3.94 8.41
C LEU A 45 -1.87 4.35 9.72
N SER A 46 -3.12 3.92 9.89
CA SER A 46 -3.87 4.12 11.13
C SER A 46 -4.54 2.78 11.51
N PRO A 47 -3.98 2.05 12.51
CA PRO A 47 -2.81 2.38 13.32
C PRO A 47 -1.48 2.36 12.54
N PRO A 48 -0.47 3.15 12.95
CA PRO A 48 0.86 3.11 12.34
C PRO A 48 1.56 1.78 12.65
N LEU A 49 2.35 1.30 11.69
CA LEU A 49 3.18 0.11 11.86
C LEU A 49 4.61 0.55 12.18
N GLU A 50 5.22 -0.11 13.16
CA GLU A 50 6.64 0.11 13.49
C GLU A 50 7.56 -0.82 12.69
N ASN A 51 7.07 -2.01 12.34
CA ASN A 51 7.83 -3.05 11.64
C ASN A 51 7.04 -3.59 10.45
N PRO A 52 7.70 -3.98 9.35
CA PRO A 52 7.01 -4.52 8.19
C PRO A 52 6.26 -5.79 8.61
N PRO A 53 4.99 -5.95 8.18
CA PRO A 53 4.18 -7.09 8.57
C PRO A 53 4.78 -8.40 8.06
N GLU A 54 4.64 -9.47 8.85
CA GLU A 54 5.08 -10.80 8.43
C GLU A 54 4.08 -11.39 7.43
N GLY A 55 4.54 -11.66 6.20
CA GLY A 55 3.75 -12.27 5.14
C GLY A 55 3.00 -11.25 4.26
N SER A 56 1.82 -11.63 3.78
CA SER A 56 1.02 -10.79 2.87
C SER A 56 0.33 -9.66 3.62
N TRP A 57 0.45 -8.44 3.09
CA TRP A 57 -0.23 -7.26 3.64
C TRP A 57 -1.22 -6.67 2.65
N SER A 58 -2.44 -6.47 3.12
CA SER A 58 -3.52 -5.85 2.36
C SER A 58 -3.87 -4.48 2.96
N CYS A 59 -3.94 -3.45 2.12
CA CYS A 59 -4.33 -2.12 2.58
C CYS A 59 -5.80 -2.06 3.00
N LYS A 60 -6.15 -1.07 3.84
CA LYS A 60 -7.52 -0.86 4.35
C LYS A 60 -8.57 -0.80 3.23
N LEU A 61 -8.23 -0.21 2.08
CA LEU A 61 -9.13 -0.14 0.92
C LEU A 61 -9.45 -1.53 0.38
N CYS A 62 -8.45 -2.41 0.24
CA CYS A 62 -8.69 -3.76 -0.24
C CYS A 62 -9.49 -4.58 0.77
N ILE A 63 -9.17 -4.42 2.06
CA ILE A 63 -9.90 -5.09 3.14
C ILE A 63 -11.39 -4.70 3.11
N ASP A 64 -11.71 -3.40 3.04
CA ASP A 64 -13.11 -2.92 3.07
C ASP A 64 -13.90 -3.24 1.80
N LEU A 65 -13.24 -3.22 0.63
CA LEU A 65 -13.90 -3.40 -0.66
C LEU A 65 -14.02 -4.87 -1.08
N PHE A 66 -13.10 -5.75 -0.64
CA PHE A 66 -12.96 -7.08 -1.23
C PHE A 66 -12.84 -8.23 -0.23
N HIS A 67 -12.48 -7.97 1.04
CA HIS A 67 -12.36 -9.00 2.08
C HIS A 67 -13.45 -8.89 3.15
N LYS A 68 -14.62 -8.35 2.77
CA LYS A 68 -15.83 -8.36 3.60
C LYS A 68 -16.60 -9.66 3.47
#